data_AF-A0A5E8HHL8-F1
#
_entry.id   AF-A0A5E8HHL8-F1
#
_cell.length_a   1.000
_cell.length_b   1.000
_cell.length_c   1.000
_cell.angle_alpha   90.00
_cell.angle_beta   90.00
_cell.angle_gamma   90.00
#
_symmetry.space_group_name_H-M   'P 1'
#
loop_
_entity.id
_entity.type
_entity.pdbx_description
1 polymer ?
#
loop_
_entity_poly.entity_id
_entity_poly.type
_entity_poly.pdbx_seq_one_letter_code
_entity_poly.pdbx_strand_id
1 'polypeptide(L)'
;MNISWAFQNLRITQSTSLLLCSKLAIPLYEFQDNLLIFGTRDWDEVVQMDEDYAKQYDTNAIRRHYPTICFNCHGLTFACKRGWIDDAEIALTNDSFLKLNDESIVLPGDIVAYIDINDNSVTHTGIVLSSEENGKAEELLSNKKNCLIVSKWGRNGEFIHNLHKSPYSESEYRVDFYRFSRLKY
;
A
#
# COMPACT_ATOMS: atom_id res chain seq x y z
N MET A 1 20.15 20.85 -41.54
CA MET A 1 19.90 20.31 -40.19
C MET A 1 19.01 21.29 -39.45
N ASN A 2 17.74 20.95 -39.26
CA ASN A 2 16.81 21.62 -38.36
C ASN A 2 15.70 20.60 -38.07
N ILE A 3 15.62 20.12 -36.83
CA ILE A 3 14.66 19.11 -36.39
C ILE A 3 13.61 19.84 -35.56
N SER A 4 12.46 20.12 -36.17
CA SER A 4 11.24 20.54 -35.51
C SER A 4 10.22 19.43 -35.73
N TRP A 5 9.91 18.65 -34.69
CA TRP A 5 8.87 17.63 -34.71
C TRP A 5 7.69 18.04 -33.84
N ALA A 6 6.55 18.15 -34.53
CA ALA A 6 5.18 17.87 -34.13
C ALA A 6 4.84 17.71 -32.64
N PHE A 7 4.11 18.70 -32.11
CA PHE A 7 3.06 18.45 -31.11
C PHE A 7 1.71 18.65 -31.79
N GLN A 8 1.02 17.56 -32.15
CA GLN A 8 -0.41 17.61 -32.44
C GLN A 8 -1.03 16.23 -32.28
N ASN A 9 -2.13 16.22 -31.52
CA ASN A 9 -3.17 15.19 -31.41
C ASN A 9 -2.99 14.10 -30.33
N LEU A 10 -3.34 14.44 -29.09
CA LEU A 10 -4.07 13.51 -28.23
C LEU A 10 -5.40 14.15 -27.82
N ARG A 11 -6.49 13.79 -28.53
CA ARG A 11 -7.85 14.01 -28.05
C ARG A 11 -8.18 12.90 -27.06
N ILE A 12 -8.17 13.24 -25.77
CA ILE A 12 -8.71 12.36 -24.74
C ILE A 12 -10.23 12.50 -24.81
N THR A 13 -10.90 11.45 -25.28
CA THR A 13 -12.35 11.30 -25.14
C THR A 13 -12.66 11.09 -23.66
N GLN A 14 -13.38 12.05 -23.07
CA GLN A 14 -13.96 11.90 -21.74
C GLN A 14 -14.99 10.77 -21.79
N SER A 15 -14.61 9.60 -21.24
CA SER A 15 -15.55 8.54 -20.92
C SER A 15 -15.84 8.59 -19.43
N THR A 16 -17.12 8.85 -19.14
CA THR A 16 -17.77 9.02 -17.86
C THR A 16 -17.65 7.79 -16.94
N SER A 17 -16.83 7.87 -15.89
CA SER A 17 -17.06 7.15 -14.61
C SER A 17 -16.21 7.67 -13.42
N LEU A 18 -15.92 8.98 -13.34
CA LEU A 18 -15.19 9.60 -12.21
C LEU A 18 -16.04 10.61 -11.41
N LEU A 19 -17.37 10.49 -11.51
CA LEU A 19 -18.33 11.48 -10.99
C LEU A 19 -18.95 11.10 -9.64
N LEU A 20 -18.21 10.40 -8.76
CA LEU A 20 -18.65 10.15 -7.39
C LEU A 20 -17.64 10.48 -6.28
N CYS A 21 -16.57 11.25 -6.58
CA CYS A 21 -15.57 11.63 -5.57
C CYS A 21 -15.40 13.14 -5.33
N SER A 22 -16.34 13.99 -5.78
CA SER A 22 -16.21 15.46 -5.64
C SER A 22 -17.22 16.13 -4.69
N LYS A 23 -18.05 15.38 -3.96
CA LYS A 23 -19.10 15.97 -3.08
C LYS A 23 -18.99 15.66 -1.59
N LEU A 24 -17.91 15.02 -1.14
CA LEU A 24 -17.60 14.87 0.29
C LEU A 24 -16.20 15.44 0.55
N ALA A 25 -16.03 16.73 0.27
CA ALA A 25 -14.93 17.50 0.85
C ALA A 25 -15.24 17.71 2.33
N ILE A 26 -14.94 16.70 3.15
CA ILE A 26 -14.78 16.92 4.59
C ILE A 26 -13.53 17.78 4.72
N PRO A 27 -13.59 18.96 5.36
CA PRO A 27 -12.41 19.79 5.53
C PRO A 27 -11.37 19.01 6.35
N LEU A 28 -10.27 18.62 5.68
CA LEU A 28 -9.14 17.88 6.25
C LEU A 28 -8.30 18.71 7.25
N TYR A 29 -8.83 19.82 7.78
CA TYR A 29 -8.05 20.80 8.54
C TYR A 29 -8.37 20.90 10.03
N GLU A 30 -9.28 20.07 10.58
CA GLU A 30 -9.56 20.01 12.01
C GLU A 30 -9.53 18.56 12.53
N PHE A 31 -8.39 17.88 12.36
CA PHE A 31 -8.11 16.59 13.03
C PHE A 31 -6.98 16.72 14.06
N GLN A 32 -6.90 17.88 14.73
CA GLN A 32 -6.07 18.03 15.94
C GLN A 32 -6.66 17.29 17.15
N ASP A 33 -7.89 16.75 17.07
CA ASP A 33 -8.61 16.18 18.21
C ASP A 33 -8.51 14.65 18.37
N ASN A 34 -7.64 13.95 17.64
CA ASN A 34 -7.30 12.55 17.97
C ASN A 34 -6.34 12.42 19.18
N LEU A 35 -6.21 13.48 19.98
CA LEU A 35 -5.32 13.63 21.13
C LEU A 35 -5.62 12.71 22.34
N LEU A 36 -6.71 11.91 22.31
CA LEU A 36 -7.20 11.21 23.50
C LEU A 36 -6.81 9.73 23.62
N ILE A 37 -6.11 9.14 22.64
CA ILE A 37 -5.91 7.68 22.62
C ILE A 37 -4.53 7.25 23.15
N PHE A 38 -3.57 8.16 23.25
CA PHE A 38 -2.28 7.91 23.89
C PHE A 38 -2.17 8.81 25.13
N GLY A 39 -2.84 8.44 26.22
CA GLY A 39 -2.93 9.24 27.44
C GLY A 39 -1.64 10.00 27.77
N THR A 40 -1.72 11.33 27.85
CA THR A 40 -0.64 12.28 28.23
C THR A 40 0.73 12.15 27.54
N ARG A 41 0.92 11.24 26.58
CA ARG A 41 2.22 11.10 25.92
C ARG A 41 2.45 12.29 25.01
N ASP A 42 3.66 12.82 25.08
CA ASP A 42 4.11 13.86 24.18
C ASP A 42 4.06 13.32 22.74
N TRP A 43 3.54 14.13 21.81
CA TRP A 43 3.47 13.76 20.40
C TRP A 43 4.85 13.49 19.83
N ASP A 44 5.87 14.22 20.29
CA ASP A 44 7.25 14.03 19.85
C ASP A 44 7.78 12.65 20.23
N GLU A 45 7.38 12.12 21.41
CA GLU A 45 7.73 10.76 21.81
C GLU A 45 7.08 9.70 20.91
N VAL A 46 5.79 9.89 20.55
CA VAL A 46 5.08 8.97 19.66
C VAL A 46 5.72 8.96 18.27
N VAL A 47 6.10 10.13 17.76
CA VAL A 47 6.79 10.27 16.48
C VAL A 47 8.16 9.61 16.51
N GLN A 48 8.93 9.79 17.58
CA GLN A 48 10.25 9.17 17.71
C GLN A 48 10.15 7.63 17.79
N MET A 49 9.20 7.11 18.57
CA MET A 49 8.94 5.66 18.65
C MET A 49 8.59 5.06 17.28
N ASP A 50 7.79 5.77 16.50
CA ASP A 50 7.39 5.37 15.15
C ASP A 50 8.60 5.34 14.18
N GLU A 51 9.52 6.30 14.27
CA GLU A 51 10.76 6.30 13.49
C GLU A 51 11.72 5.19 13.90
N ASP A 52 11.88 4.96 15.20
CA ASP A 52 12.78 3.93 15.71
C ASP A 52 12.26 2.53 15.35
N TYR A 53 10.93 2.35 15.38
CA TYR A 53 10.28 1.15 14.88
C TYR A 53 10.49 0.98 13.37
N ALA A 54 10.39 2.06 12.58
CA ALA A 54 10.71 2.02 11.15
C ALA A 54 12.14 1.53 10.89
N LYS A 55 13.11 2.14 11.58
CA LYS A 55 14.54 1.82 11.46
C LYS A 55 14.87 0.38 11.85
N GLN A 56 14.12 -0.22 12.78
CA GLN A 56 14.32 -1.62 13.20
C GLN A 56 14.14 -2.61 12.04
N TYR A 57 13.18 -2.34 11.14
CA TYR A 57 12.83 -3.27 10.06
C TYR A 57 13.37 -2.84 8.70
N ASP A 58 13.37 -1.53 8.41
CA ASP A 58 13.98 -0.98 7.20
C ASP A 58 14.61 0.38 7.49
N THR A 59 15.95 0.44 7.48
CA THR A 59 16.67 1.71 7.62
C THR A 59 16.37 2.71 6.50
N ASN A 60 15.75 2.25 5.42
CA ASN A 60 15.33 3.08 4.28
C ASN A 60 13.80 3.27 4.21
N ALA A 61 13.02 2.86 5.22
CA ALA A 61 11.60 3.16 5.23
C ALA A 61 11.36 4.67 5.28
N ILE A 62 10.50 5.16 4.39
CA ILE A 62 10.12 6.57 4.30
C ILE A 62 8.70 6.71 4.84
N ARG A 63 8.54 7.39 5.96
CA ARG A 63 7.20 7.70 6.50
C ARG A 63 6.46 8.66 5.56
N ARG A 64 5.23 8.31 5.21
CA ARG A 64 4.29 9.17 4.46
C ARG A 64 3.25 9.83 5.33
N HIS A 65 2.84 9.17 6.41
CA HIS A 65 1.79 9.66 7.29
C HIS A 65 2.06 9.23 8.73
N TYR A 66 1.72 10.10 9.68
CA TYR A 66 1.80 9.82 11.10
C TYR A 66 0.85 8.70 11.54
N PRO A 67 1.13 8.05 12.69
CA PRO A 67 0.21 7.13 13.35
C PRO A 67 -1.23 7.64 13.38
N THR A 68 -2.17 6.74 13.11
CA THR A 68 -3.61 7.04 13.12
C THR A 68 -4.39 5.77 13.41
N ILE A 69 -5.55 5.96 14.06
CA ILE A 69 -6.53 4.91 14.34
C ILE A 69 -7.70 4.91 13.37
N CYS A 70 -7.74 5.80 12.38
CA CYS A 70 -8.91 5.93 11.49
C CYS A 70 -9.00 4.80 10.46
N PHE A 71 -7.89 4.13 10.16
CA PHE A 71 -7.81 2.99 9.24
C PHE A 71 -6.66 2.07 9.66
N ASN A 72 -6.72 0.79 9.30
CA ASN A 72 -5.62 -0.17 9.42
C ASN A 72 -4.93 -0.36 8.04
N CYS A 73 -4.01 -1.32 7.90
CA CYS A 73 -3.36 -1.62 6.62
C CYS A 73 -4.36 -2.03 5.53
N HIS A 74 -5.35 -2.85 5.84
CA HIS A 74 -6.40 -3.23 4.90
C HIS A 74 -7.27 -2.03 4.49
N GLY A 75 -7.60 -1.15 5.44
CA GLY A 75 -8.31 0.09 5.19
C GLY A 75 -7.55 1.07 4.28
N LEU A 76 -6.22 1.14 4.42
CA LEU A 76 -5.36 1.85 3.49
C LEU A 76 -5.48 1.25 2.07
N THR A 77 -5.36 -0.07 1.97
CA THR A 77 -5.31 -0.82 0.70
C THR A 77 -6.64 -0.82 -0.05
N PHE A 78 -7.73 -1.24 0.58
CA PHE A 78 -9.01 -1.49 -0.10
C PHE A 78 -10.04 -0.36 0.09
N ALA A 79 -9.98 0.40 1.19
CA ALA A 79 -10.94 1.47 1.48
C ALA A 79 -10.41 2.89 1.19
N CYS A 80 -9.20 3.02 0.67
CA CYS A 80 -8.51 4.29 0.47
C CYS A 80 -8.49 5.16 1.75
N LYS A 81 -8.11 4.57 2.88
CA LYS A 81 -8.00 5.25 4.20
C LYS A 81 -9.33 5.69 4.83
N ARG A 82 -10.49 5.26 4.30
CA ARG A 82 -11.82 5.71 4.79
C ARG A 82 -12.33 4.96 6.02
N GLY A 83 -11.71 3.86 6.42
CA GLY A 83 -12.14 3.05 7.57
C GLY A 83 -11.26 1.83 7.79
N TRP A 84 -11.64 1.02 8.76
CA TRP A 84 -11.01 -0.28 9.04
C TRP A 84 -11.64 -1.37 8.19
N ILE A 85 -10.83 -2.35 7.82
CA ILE A 85 -11.28 -3.61 7.22
C ILE A 85 -10.67 -4.71 8.08
N ASP A 86 -11.53 -5.51 8.70
CA ASP A 86 -11.12 -6.58 9.61
C ASP A 86 -10.80 -7.88 8.86
N ASP A 87 -11.44 -8.10 7.71
CA ASP A 87 -11.32 -9.31 6.90
C ASP A 87 -10.90 -8.91 5.48
N ALA A 88 -9.62 -9.11 5.18
CA ALA A 88 -9.03 -8.75 3.90
C ALA A 88 -9.34 -9.80 2.82
N GLU A 89 -9.61 -11.04 3.22
CA GLU A 89 -9.99 -12.16 2.37
C GLU A 89 -11.34 -11.88 1.69
N ILE A 90 -12.30 -11.34 2.44
CA ILE A 90 -13.57 -10.85 1.92
C ILE A 90 -13.33 -9.75 0.88
N ALA A 91 -12.43 -8.80 1.15
CA ALA A 91 -12.12 -7.72 0.19
C ALA A 91 -11.50 -8.29 -1.10
N LEU A 92 -10.50 -9.18 -0.98
CA LEU A 92 -9.84 -9.81 -2.11
C LEU A 92 -10.81 -10.65 -2.96
N THR A 93 -11.72 -11.40 -2.32
CA THR A 93 -12.65 -12.28 -3.02
C THR A 93 -13.86 -11.55 -3.62
N ASN A 94 -14.44 -10.58 -2.91
CA ASN A 94 -15.66 -9.92 -3.35
C ASN A 94 -15.42 -8.82 -4.38
N ASP A 95 -14.30 -8.09 -4.26
CA ASP A 95 -14.01 -6.89 -5.06
C ASP A 95 -13.28 -7.19 -6.37
N SER A 96 -13.37 -8.41 -6.87
CA SER A 96 -12.84 -8.80 -8.19
C SER A 96 -11.30 -8.69 -8.29
N PHE A 97 -10.59 -8.96 -7.20
CA PHE A 97 -9.14 -9.09 -7.25
C PHE A 97 -8.77 -10.49 -7.75
N LEU A 98 -7.84 -10.53 -8.69
CA LEU A 98 -7.25 -11.76 -9.20
C LEU A 98 -5.87 -11.94 -8.59
N LYS A 99 -5.62 -13.11 -8.00
CA LYS A 99 -4.28 -13.49 -7.57
C LYS A 99 -3.38 -13.61 -8.80
N LEU A 100 -2.19 -13.01 -8.73
CA LEU A 100 -1.15 -13.17 -9.74
C LEU A 100 -0.36 -14.45 -9.42
N ASN A 101 -0.27 -15.35 -10.40
CA ASN A 101 0.48 -16.60 -10.27
C ASN A 101 1.96 -16.44 -10.62
N ASP A 102 2.31 -15.29 -11.21
CA ASP A 102 3.65 -14.96 -11.65
C ASP A 102 3.99 -13.58 -11.08
N GLU A 103 5.03 -13.51 -10.26
CA GLU A 103 5.50 -12.25 -9.68
C GLU A 103 6.15 -11.35 -10.74
N SER A 104 6.50 -11.90 -11.91
CA SER A 104 7.11 -11.16 -13.01
C SER A 104 6.22 -10.10 -13.63
N ILE A 105 4.91 -10.28 -13.48
CA ILE A 105 3.91 -9.39 -14.05
C ILE A 105 3.39 -8.38 -13.04
N VAL A 106 3.99 -8.28 -11.85
CA VAL A 106 3.62 -7.31 -10.81
C VAL A 106 3.92 -5.88 -11.28
N LEU A 107 2.93 -5.01 -11.17
CA LEU A 107 2.98 -3.62 -11.59
C LEU A 107 2.64 -2.67 -10.43
N PRO A 108 3.05 -1.40 -10.51
CA PRO A 108 2.55 -0.35 -9.63
C PRO A 108 1.01 -0.33 -9.58
N GLY A 109 0.47 -0.25 -8.36
CA GLY A 109 -0.96 -0.30 -8.09
C GLY A 109 -1.50 -1.70 -7.80
N ASP A 110 -0.73 -2.77 -8.02
CA ASP A 110 -1.09 -4.09 -7.51
C ASP A 110 -1.08 -4.10 -5.98
N ILE A 111 -1.82 -5.05 -5.42
CA ILE A 111 -1.90 -5.28 -3.99
C ILE A 111 -0.95 -6.39 -3.62
N VAL A 112 -0.25 -6.19 -2.51
CA VAL A 112 0.47 -7.26 -1.82
C VAL A 112 -0.33 -7.69 -0.60
N ALA A 113 -0.44 -9.00 -0.39
CA ALA A 113 -0.97 -9.61 0.82
C ALA A 113 0.09 -10.51 1.47
N TYR A 114 0.29 -10.33 2.78
CA TYR A 114 1.07 -11.24 3.62
C TYR A 114 0.10 -12.24 4.22
N ILE A 115 0.35 -13.51 3.98
CA ILE A 115 -0.55 -14.59 4.34
C ILE A 115 0.15 -15.48 5.34
N ASP A 116 -0.44 -15.64 6.52
CA ASP A 116 0.06 -16.55 7.55
C ASP A 116 0.07 -17.99 7.02
N ILE A 117 1.21 -18.65 7.12
CA ILE A 117 1.38 -20.00 6.56
C ILE A 117 0.65 -21.08 7.37
N ASN A 118 0.28 -20.80 8.62
CA ASN A 118 -0.36 -21.75 9.52
C ASN A 118 -1.87 -21.83 9.27
N ASP A 119 -2.53 -20.68 9.09
CA ASP A 119 -3.98 -20.61 8.93
C ASP A 119 -4.46 -20.03 7.58
N ASN A 120 -3.55 -19.62 6.70
CA ASN A 120 -3.82 -18.95 5.42
C ASN A 120 -4.59 -17.62 5.55
N SER A 121 -4.61 -16.99 6.73
CA SER A 121 -5.21 -15.67 6.91
C SER A 121 -4.33 -14.54 6.37
N VAL A 122 -4.94 -13.46 5.89
CA VAL A 122 -4.26 -12.26 5.40
C VAL A 122 -3.97 -11.34 6.58
N THR A 123 -2.73 -11.31 7.04
CA THR A 123 -2.32 -10.57 8.24
C THR A 123 -1.88 -9.14 7.96
N HIS A 124 -1.47 -8.87 6.72
CA HIS A 124 -1.03 -7.54 6.31
C HIS A 124 -1.26 -7.32 4.81
N THR A 125 -1.49 -6.05 4.43
CA THR A 125 -1.62 -5.67 3.03
C THR A 125 -0.93 -4.35 2.74
N GLY A 126 -0.55 -4.17 1.48
CA GLY A 126 0.00 -2.92 0.98
C GLY A 126 -0.26 -2.76 -0.52
N ILE A 127 0.19 -1.63 -1.06
CA ILE A 127 0.07 -1.30 -2.48
C ILE A 127 1.48 -1.20 -3.05
N VAL A 128 1.73 -1.87 -4.18
CA VAL A 128 2.99 -1.80 -4.91
C VAL A 128 3.14 -0.39 -5.50
N LEU A 129 4.25 0.28 -5.19
CA LEU A 129 4.59 1.59 -5.74
C LEU A 129 5.52 1.49 -6.94
N SER A 130 6.49 0.58 -6.85
CA SER A 130 7.42 0.30 -7.94
C SER A 130 7.91 -1.13 -7.85
N SER A 131 7.81 -1.85 -8.96
CA SER A 131 8.74 -2.91 -9.32
C SER A 131 9.78 -2.26 -10.24
N GLU A 132 11.09 -2.42 -9.99
CA GLU A 132 12.09 -1.92 -10.94
C GLU A 132 11.92 -2.64 -12.28
N GLU A 133 11.35 -1.94 -13.28
CA GLU A 133 11.46 -2.31 -14.69
C GLU A 133 12.94 -2.28 -15.07
N ASN A 134 13.56 -3.45 -15.26
CA ASN A 134 14.60 -3.79 -16.25
C ASN A 134 15.50 -4.98 -15.84
N GLY A 135 15.35 -5.54 -14.63
CA GLY A 135 15.88 -6.86 -14.28
C GLY A 135 14.75 -7.88 -14.38
N LYS A 136 14.95 -8.96 -15.15
CA LYS A 136 13.97 -10.05 -15.29
C LYS A 136 13.47 -10.48 -13.90
N ALA A 137 12.20 -10.79 -13.76
CA ALA A 137 11.59 -11.15 -12.48
C ALA A 137 12.26 -12.31 -11.71
N GLU A 138 13.07 -13.13 -12.39
CA GLU A 138 13.95 -14.10 -11.75
C GLU A 138 14.97 -13.44 -10.79
N GLU A 139 15.31 -12.16 -10.97
CA GLU A 139 16.14 -11.35 -10.06
C GLU A 139 15.36 -10.79 -8.85
N LEU A 140 14.05 -10.56 -8.96
CA LEU A 140 13.22 -10.13 -7.81
C LEU A 140 13.20 -11.20 -6.70
N LEU A 141 13.31 -12.47 -7.09
CA LEU A 141 13.30 -13.62 -6.17
C LEU A 141 14.71 -14.11 -5.79
N SER A 142 15.71 -13.95 -6.66
CA SER A 142 17.09 -14.40 -6.38
C SER A 142 17.96 -13.34 -5.70
N ASN A 143 17.63 -12.05 -5.84
CA ASN A 143 18.26 -10.94 -5.14
C ASN A 143 17.17 -10.04 -4.54
N LYS A 144 16.87 -10.20 -3.23
CA LYS A 144 15.91 -9.44 -2.39
C LYS A 144 15.92 -7.89 -2.51
N LYS A 145 15.72 -7.31 -3.70
CA LYS A 145 15.80 -5.87 -4.05
C LYS A 145 14.95 -5.70 -5.33
N ASN A 146 13.99 -4.80 -5.53
CA ASN A 146 13.56 -3.56 -4.89
C ASN A 146 12.04 -3.38 -5.13
N CYS A 147 11.20 -4.33 -4.68
CA CYS A 147 9.75 -4.06 -4.69
C CYS A 147 9.44 -3.08 -3.56
N LEU A 148 9.14 -1.83 -3.92
CA LEU A 148 8.71 -0.82 -2.96
C LEU A 148 7.20 -0.87 -2.86
N ILE A 149 6.73 -0.94 -1.62
CA ILE A 149 5.31 -0.91 -1.32
C ILE A 149 5.01 0.25 -0.37
N VAL A 150 3.76 0.69 -0.37
CA VAL A 150 3.21 1.52 0.69
C VAL A 150 2.28 0.68 1.54
N SER A 151 2.47 0.71 2.86
CA SER A 151 1.57 0.03 3.80
C SER A 151 1.52 0.78 5.13
N LYS A 152 0.54 0.44 5.98
CA LYS A 152 0.43 0.95 7.35
C LYS A 152 0.89 -0.11 8.33
N TRP A 153 1.74 0.23 9.30
CA TRP A 153 2.30 -0.77 10.21
C TRP A 153 1.54 -0.78 11.55
N GLY A 154 0.48 -1.59 11.64
CA GLY A 154 -0.32 -1.68 12.88
C GLY A 154 -0.78 -0.30 13.38
N ARG A 155 -0.42 0.05 14.63
CA ARG A 155 -0.75 1.35 15.24
C ARG A 155 0.16 2.50 14.79
N ASN A 156 1.25 2.19 14.11
CA ASN A 156 2.28 3.13 13.65
C ASN A 156 1.87 3.85 12.36
N GLY A 157 2.80 4.57 11.75
CA GLY A 157 2.58 5.36 10.54
C GLY A 157 2.30 4.55 9.27
N GLU A 158 2.14 5.31 8.18
CA GLU A 158 2.20 4.79 6.80
C GLU A 158 3.62 4.94 6.29
N PHE A 159 4.17 3.89 5.71
CA PHE A 159 5.56 3.84 5.25
C PHE A 159 5.63 3.37 3.80
N ILE A 160 6.56 3.96 3.06
CA ILE A 160 7.13 3.37 1.85
C ILE A 160 8.33 2.55 2.30
N HIS A 161 8.38 1.28 1.95
CA HIS A 161 9.47 0.40 2.36
C HIS A 161 9.66 -0.73 1.36
N ASN A 162 10.76 -1.46 1.48
CA ASN A 162 10.96 -2.67 0.71
C ASN A 162 9.98 -3.76 1.19
N LEU A 163 9.40 -4.50 0.25
CA LEU A 163 8.48 -5.61 0.48
C LEU A 163 8.93 -6.59 1.59
N HIS A 164 10.21 -6.96 1.61
CA HIS A 164 10.73 -7.94 2.57
C HIS A 164 11.33 -7.29 3.83
N LYS A 165 11.19 -5.98 3.99
CA LYS A 165 11.70 -5.24 5.15
C LYS A 165 10.54 -4.57 5.87
N SER A 166 9.82 -5.36 6.65
CA SER A 166 8.67 -4.88 7.41
C SER A 166 8.53 -5.67 8.72
N PRO A 167 7.67 -5.22 9.65
CA PRO A 167 7.37 -5.99 10.86
C PRO A 167 6.77 -7.36 10.61
N TYR A 168 6.33 -7.63 9.38
CA TYR A 168 5.61 -8.84 8.97
C TYR A 168 6.49 -9.78 8.14
N SER A 169 7.80 -9.54 8.08
CA SER A 169 8.71 -10.35 7.24
C SER A 169 9.56 -11.34 8.06
N GLU A 170 9.58 -12.59 7.58
CA GLU A 170 10.71 -13.55 7.60
C GLU A 170 10.63 -14.89 8.39
N SER A 171 9.47 -15.38 8.80
CA SER A 171 9.35 -16.85 9.05
C SER A 171 7.96 -17.45 8.96
N GLU A 172 6.91 -16.63 9.08
CA GLU A 172 5.53 -17.14 9.26
C GLU A 172 4.57 -16.72 8.14
N TYR A 173 5.07 -16.11 7.07
CA TYR A 173 4.22 -15.55 6.03
C TYR A 173 4.70 -15.91 4.61
N ARG A 174 3.75 -16.21 3.73
CA ARG A 174 3.95 -16.11 2.27
C ARG A 174 3.47 -14.76 1.77
N VAL A 175 4.02 -14.31 0.65
CA VAL A 175 3.59 -13.08 -0.01
C VAL A 175 2.84 -13.45 -1.28
N ASP A 176 1.60 -12.99 -1.42
CA ASP A 176 0.81 -13.14 -2.63
C ASP A 176 0.51 -11.75 -3.23
N PHE A 177 0.47 -11.65 -4.55
CA PHE A 177 0.11 -10.43 -5.27
C PHE A 177 -1.27 -10.52 -5.90
N TYR A 178 -1.97 -9.40 -5.95
CA TYR A 178 -3.34 -9.32 -6.46
C TYR A 178 -3.51 -8.10 -7.35
N ARG A 179 -4.32 -8.24 -8.40
CA ARG A 179 -4.68 -7.15 -9.31
C ARG A 179 -6.19 -7.03 -9.43
N PHE A 180 -6.70 -5.81 -9.34
CA PHE A 180 -8.11 -5.54 -9.60
C PHE A 180 -8.45 -5.85 -11.06
N SER A 181 -9.47 -6.68 -11.29
CA SER A 181 -9.98 -7.00 -12.62
C SER A 181 -11.46 -6.64 -12.70
N ARG A 182 -11.85 -5.88 -13.74
CA ARG A 182 -13.28 -5.61 -14.01
C ARG A 182 -14.02 -6.79 -14.64
N LEU A 183 -13.30 -7.85 -15.04
CA LEU A 183 -13.85 -9.00 -15.71
C LEU A 183 -14.06 -10.11 -14.69
N LYS A 184 -15.29 -10.28 -14.20
CA LYS A 184 -15.75 -11.52 -13.57
C LYS A 184 -16.15 -12.46 -14.71
N TYR A 185 -15.31 -13.45 -15.02
CA TYR A 185 -15.67 -14.54 -15.94
C TYR A 185 -16.57 -15.55 -15.23
#